data_AF-A0A101B4V5-F1
#
_entry.id   AF-A0A101B4V5-F1
#
_cell.length_a   1.000
_cell.length_b   1.000
_cell.length_c   1.000
_cell.angle_alpha   90.00
_cell.angle_beta   90.00
_cell.angle_gamma   90.00
#
_symmetry.space_group_name_H-M   'P 1'
#
loop_
_entity.id
_entity.type
_entity.pdbx_description
1 polymer ?
#
loop_
_entity_poly.entity_id
_entity_poly.type
_entity_poly.pdbx_seq_one_letter_code
_entity_poly.pdbx_strand_id
1 'polypeptide(L)'
;MTVDETGVFDGAAELDVAGVRCPVRVRLAGHLNPIDGRYHWQGLAYGTPDELQVGKTAQLWIGNRSAAVRLVEMIPSGQLMLSGVGTPPYDLSYGEASSTEPRDPGHGQR
;
A
#
# COMPACT_ATOMS: atom_id res chain seq x y z
N MET A 1 2.07 13.14 2.82
CA MET A 1 1.89 11.68 2.78
C MET A 1 2.19 11.18 4.18
N THR A 2 1.23 10.58 4.86
CA THR A 2 1.43 10.11 6.24
C THR A 2 0.92 8.67 6.27
N VAL A 3 1.85 7.72 6.37
CA VAL A 3 1.50 6.34 6.76
C VAL A 3 1.15 6.43 8.23
N ASP A 4 -0.05 5.99 8.60
CA ASP A 4 -0.45 6.00 10.01
C ASP A 4 0.27 4.88 10.79
N GLU A 5 0.32 5.00 12.12
CA GLU A 5 0.99 4.07 13.05
C GLU A 5 0.53 2.60 12.97
N THR A 6 -0.49 2.31 12.15
CA THR A 6 -1.01 0.96 11.89
C THR A 6 -0.40 0.29 10.65
N GLY A 7 0.54 0.96 9.96
CA GLY A 7 1.19 0.42 8.75
C GLY A 7 0.30 0.51 7.51
N VAL A 8 -0.69 1.41 7.53
CA VAL A 8 -1.62 1.65 6.42
C VAL A 8 -1.21 2.91 5.68
N PHE A 9 -0.97 2.78 4.38
CA PHE A 9 -0.70 3.88 3.48
C PHE A 9 -2.02 4.47 2.97
N ASP A 10 -2.26 5.75 3.22
CA ASP A 10 -3.31 6.55 2.57
C ASP A 10 -2.69 7.64 1.70
N GLY A 11 -3.06 7.67 0.42
CA GLY A 11 -2.48 8.64 -0.51
C GLY A 11 -3.20 8.72 -1.85
N ALA A 12 -2.89 9.78 -2.60
CA ALA A 12 -3.29 9.89 -4.00
C ALA A 12 -2.46 8.94 -4.87
N ALA A 13 -3.12 8.30 -5.83
CA ALA A 13 -2.53 7.37 -6.78
C ALA A 13 -3.20 7.52 -8.14
N GLU A 14 -2.59 6.96 -9.18
CA GLU A 14 -3.19 6.87 -10.50
C GLU A 14 -3.38 5.40 -10.85
N LEU A 15 -4.62 5.00 -11.13
CA LEU A 15 -4.93 3.65 -11.56
C LEU A 15 -4.90 3.61 -13.09
N ASP A 16 -3.96 2.88 -13.66
CA ASP A 16 -3.87 2.61 -15.09
C ASP A 16 -4.58 1.30 -15.42
N VAL A 17 -5.68 1.41 -16.16
CA VAL A 17 -6.47 0.25 -16.60
C VAL A 17 -6.53 0.25 -18.11
N ALA A 18 -5.91 -0.75 -18.73
CA ALA A 18 -5.82 -0.88 -20.19
C ALA A 18 -5.26 0.39 -20.89
N GLY A 19 -4.34 1.12 -20.25
CA GLY A 19 -3.73 2.33 -20.79
C GLY A 19 -4.48 3.63 -20.45
N VAL A 20 -5.57 3.56 -19.68
CA VAL A 20 -6.30 4.74 -19.18
C VAL A 20 -5.89 5.00 -17.73
N ARG A 21 -5.25 6.14 -17.47
CA ARG A 21 -4.86 6.57 -16.12
C ARG A 21 -5.95 7.41 -15.47
N CYS A 22 -6.48 6.91 -14.37
CA CYS A 22 -7.50 7.58 -13.58
C CYS A 22 -6.90 8.02 -12.23
N PRO A 23 -6.97 9.31 -11.85
CA PRO A 23 -6.55 9.75 -10.53
C PRO A 23 -7.54 9.23 -9.49
N VAL A 24 -7.02 8.51 -8.50
CA VAL A 24 -7.80 7.87 -7.43
C VAL A 24 -7.11 8.13 -6.09
N ARG A 25 -7.85 7.94 -5.00
CA ARG A 25 -7.23 7.85 -3.66
C ARG A 25 -7.16 6.38 -3.27
N VAL A 26 -6.05 5.94 -2.68
CA VAL A 26 -5.90 4.56 -2.24
C VAL A 26 -5.57 4.51 -0.76
N ARG A 27 -6.11 3.48 -0.11
CA ARG A 27 -5.74 3.09 1.25
C ARG A 27 -5.26 1.65 1.24
N LEU A 28 -3.95 1.44 1.38
CA LEU A 28 -3.27 0.16 1.23
C LEU A 28 -2.65 -0.28 2.55
N ALA A 29 -2.76 -1.56 2.89
CA ALA A 29 -2.12 -2.19 4.03
C ALA A 29 -1.37 -3.43 3.56
N GLY A 30 -0.19 -3.69 4.12
CA GLY A 30 0.63 -4.83 3.72
C GLY A 30 1.23 -5.59 4.89
N HIS A 31 1.47 -6.88 4.67
CA HIS A 31 2.16 -7.76 5.60
C HIS A 31 3.05 -8.75 4.84
N LEU A 32 4.13 -9.19 5.48
CA LEU A 32 4.95 -10.27 4.97
C LEU A 32 4.19 -11.59 5.15
N ASN A 33 3.94 -12.33 4.08
CA ASN A 33 3.39 -13.66 4.19
C ASN A 33 4.53 -14.66 4.52
N PRO A 34 4.46 -15.37 5.66
CA PRO A 34 5.50 -16.32 6.04
C PRO A 34 5.49 -17.59 5.17
N ILE A 35 4.39 -17.85 4.46
CA ILE A 35 4.21 -19.05 3.63
C ILE A 35 5.06 -18.96 2.35
N ASP A 36 5.07 -17.80 1.70
CA ASP A 36 5.77 -17.58 0.43
C ASP A 36 6.98 -16.64 0.55
N GLY A 37 7.17 -16.01 1.72
CA GLY A 37 8.22 -15.03 1.97
C GLY A 37 8.03 -13.73 1.19
N ARG A 38 6.82 -13.46 0.68
CA ARG A 38 6.54 -12.28 -0.15
C ARG A 38 5.70 -11.28 0.62
N TYR A 39 5.93 -10.00 0.34
CA TYR A 39 5.12 -8.94 0.91
C TYR A 39 3.79 -8.87 0.17
N HIS A 40 2.69 -9.15 0.86
CA HIS A 40 1.34 -9.13 0.32
C HIS A 40 0.66 -7.89 0.85
N TRP A 41 0.09 -7.12 -0.07
CA TRP A 41 -0.57 -5.88 0.28
C TRP A 41 -1.91 -5.80 -0.42
N GLN A 42 -2.87 -5.17 0.23
CA GLN A 42 -4.24 -5.07 -0.24
C GLN A 42 -4.85 -3.77 0.28
N GLY A 43 -5.89 -3.31 -0.38
CA GLY A 43 -6.52 -2.08 0.03
C GLY A 43 -7.70 -1.68 -0.83
N LEU A 44 -8.14 -0.45 -0.60
CA LEU A 44 -9.29 0.14 -1.26
C LEU A 44 -8.85 1.34 -2.10
N ALA A 45 -9.37 1.42 -3.31
CA ALA A 45 -9.32 2.60 -4.15
C ALA A 45 -10.67 3.32 -4.13
N TYR A 46 -10.61 4.64 -4.06
CA TYR A 46 -11.73 5.55 -3.96
C TYR A 46 -11.75 6.46 -5.19
N GLY A 47 -12.94 6.71 -5.73
CA GLY A 47 -13.11 7.51 -6.94
C GLY A 47 -12.74 6.74 -8.22
N THR A 48 -12.79 5.41 -8.17
CA THR A 48 -12.60 4.56 -9.34
C THR A 48 -13.82 4.55 -10.24
N PRO A 49 -13.66 4.49 -11.57
CA PRO A 49 -14.80 4.35 -12.47
C PRO A 49 -15.57 3.04 -12.24
N ASP A 50 -16.90 3.09 -12.32
CA ASP A 50 -17.79 1.92 -12.15
C ASP A 50 -17.65 0.87 -13.28
N GLU A 51 -16.99 1.23 -14.38
CA GLU A 51 -16.78 0.35 -15.54
C GLU A 51 -15.61 -0.64 -15.35
N LEU A 52 -14.95 -0.62 -14.17
CA LEU A 52 -13.83 -1.51 -13.89
C LEU A 52 -14.28 -2.96 -13.70
N GLN A 53 -13.59 -3.85 -14.41
CA GLN A 53 -13.89 -5.27 -14.39
C GLN A 53 -13.08 -5.99 -13.30
N VAL A 54 -13.78 -6.50 -12.29
CA VAL A 54 -13.18 -7.37 -11.26
C VAL A 54 -12.55 -8.62 -11.88
N GLY A 55 -11.52 -9.15 -11.23
CA GLY A 55 -10.71 -10.27 -11.71
C GLY A 55 -9.59 -9.89 -12.68
N LYS A 56 -9.59 -8.66 -13.22
CA LYS A 56 -8.51 -8.17 -14.09
C LYS A 56 -7.30 -7.64 -13.30
N THR A 57 -6.18 -7.51 -14.00
CA THR A 57 -4.98 -6.85 -13.48
C THR A 57 -4.88 -5.44 -14.05
N ALA A 58 -4.51 -4.49 -13.21
CA ALA A 58 -4.28 -3.09 -13.52
C ALA A 58 -2.91 -2.66 -12.98
N GLN A 59 -2.42 -1.49 -13.41
CA GLN A 59 -1.18 -0.93 -12.88
C GLN A 59 -1.51 0.24 -11.95
N LEU A 60 -1.13 0.15 -10.68
CA LEU A 60 -1.27 1.25 -9.73
C LEU A 60 0.00 2.07 -9.69
N TRP A 61 -0.12 3.37 -9.93
CA TRP A 61 0.98 4.33 -9.88
C TRP A 61 0.86 5.18 -8.63
N ILE A 62 1.94 5.29 -7.88
CA ILE A 62 2.06 6.18 -6.71
C ILE A 62 3.30 7.04 -6.94
N GLY A 63 3.09 8.31 -7.30
CA GLY A 63 4.16 9.20 -7.74
C GLY A 63 4.90 8.62 -8.95
N ASN A 64 6.19 8.34 -8.80
CA ASN A 64 7.03 7.78 -9.87
C ASN A 64 7.16 6.25 -9.85
N ARG A 65 6.51 5.56 -8.90
CA ARG A 65 6.57 4.10 -8.77
C ARG A 65 5.27 3.49 -9.27
N SER A 66 5.35 2.31 -9.87
CA SER A 66 4.18 1.56 -10.30
C SER A 66 4.26 0.10 -9.86
N ALA A 67 3.10 -0.49 -9.58
CA ALA A 67 3.00 -1.90 -9.22
C ALA A 67 1.74 -2.53 -9.82
N ALA A 68 1.82 -3.81 -10.16
CA ALA A 68 0.69 -4.55 -10.69
C ALA A 68 -0.27 -4.87 -9.54
N VAL A 69 -1.55 -4.55 -9.73
CA VAL A 69 -2.63 -4.82 -8.80
C VAL A 69 -3.71 -5.65 -9.47
N ARG A 70 -4.30 -6.56 -8.70
CA ARG A 70 -5.49 -7.30 -9.09
C ARG A 70 -6.73 -6.60 -8.55
N LEU A 71 -7.69 -6.41 -9.43
CA LEU A 71 -9.03 -5.94 -9.12
C LEU A 71 -9.77 -7.09 -8.46
N VAL A 72 -9.97 -7.03 -7.15
CA VAL A 72 -10.56 -8.14 -6.38
C VAL A 72 -12.08 -8.04 -6.42
N GLU A 73 -12.61 -6.92 -5.97
CA GLU A 73 -14.05 -6.71 -5.80
C GLU A 73 -14.40 -5.24 -5.94
N MET A 74 -15.49 -4.94 -6.65
CA MET A 74 -16.09 -3.61 -6.68
C MET A 74 -17.16 -3.55 -5.59
N ILE A 75 -16.93 -2.73 -4.59
CA ILE A 75 -17.84 -2.55 -3.45
C ILE A 75 -19.02 -1.70 -3.92
N PRO A 76 -20.26 -2.03 -3.51
CA PRO A 76 -21.47 -1.28 -3.89
C PRO A 76 -21.47 0.21 -3.55
N SER A 77 -20.59 0.64 -2.63
CA SER A 77 -20.35 2.04 -2.28
C SER A 77 -19.56 2.82 -3.35
N GLY A 78 -19.08 2.16 -4.41
CA GLY A 78 -18.21 2.73 -5.44
C GLY A 78 -16.71 2.65 -5.11
N GLN A 79 -16.33 1.87 -4.10
CA GLN A 79 -14.93 1.61 -3.76
C GLN A 79 -14.45 0.34 -4.44
N LEU A 80 -13.18 0.28 -4.82
CA LEU A 80 -12.63 -0.89 -5.48
C LEU A 80 -11.56 -1.54 -4.61
N MET A 81 -11.77 -2.80 -4.27
CA MET A 81 -10.78 -3.61 -3.57
C MET A 81 -9.70 -4.07 -4.53
N LEU A 82 -8.46 -3.84 -4.13
CA LEU A 82 -7.26 -4.13 -4.88
C LEU A 82 -6.32 -5.01 -4.03
N SER A 83 -5.63 -5.94 -4.67
CA SER A 83 -4.54 -6.70 -4.05
C SER A 83 -3.28 -6.70 -4.90
N GLY A 84 -2.12 -6.70 -4.26
CA GLY A 84 -0.82 -6.70 -4.90
C GLY A 84 0.18 -7.55 -4.11
N VAL A 85 1.21 -8.01 -4.80
CA VAL A 85 2.28 -8.84 -4.23
C VAL A 85 3.63 -8.25 -4.62
N GLY A 86 4.57 -8.28 -3.69
CA GLY A 86 5.93 -7.77 -3.86
C GLY A 86 6.09 -6.37 -3.26
N THR A 87 7.07 -5.62 -3.76
CA THR A 87 7.38 -4.28 -3.25
C THR A 87 6.24 -3.34 -3.56
N PRO A 88 5.56 -2.78 -2.55
CA PRO A 88 4.49 -1.83 -2.79
C PRO A 88 5.06 -0.56 -3.46
N PRO A 89 4.24 0.13 -4.27
CA PRO A 89 4.66 1.35 -4.95
C PRO A 89 4.76 2.56 -3.99
N TYR A 90 4.39 2.41 -2.72
CA TYR A 90 4.60 3.42 -1.68
C TYR A 90 5.87 3.16 -0.88
N ASP A 91 6.40 4.22 -0.27
CA ASP A 91 7.59 4.12 0.56
C ASP A 91 7.25 3.44 1.89
N LEU A 92 7.82 2.27 2.15
CA LEU A 92 7.65 1.51 3.40
C LEU A 92 8.48 2.05 4.57
N SER A 93 9.13 3.19 4.39
CA SER A 93 10.04 3.82 5.35
C SER A 93 9.29 4.42 6.55
N TYR A 94 8.52 3.63 7.27
CA TYR A 94 8.40 3.74 8.72
C TYR A 94 7.76 2.48 9.33
N GLY A 95 8.50 1.38 9.28
CA GLY A 95 8.25 0.17 10.09
C GLY A 95 9.45 -0.22 10.96
N GLU A 96 10.60 0.43 10.79
CA GLU A 96 11.62 0.47 11.83
C GLU A 96 11.18 1.54 12.84
N ALA A 97 10.27 1.16 13.73
CA ALA A 97 10.27 1.72 15.06
C ALA A 97 11.73 1.73 15.50
N SER A 98 12.28 2.93 15.60
CA SER A 98 13.65 3.18 15.93
C SER A 98 13.96 2.38 17.19
N SER A 99 14.65 1.26 17.05
CA SER A 99 15.43 0.67 18.13
C SER A 99 16.55 1.66 18.40
N THR A 100 16.22 2.70 19.13
CA THR A 100 17.15 3.57 19.83
C THR A 100 16.44 3.90 21.12
N GLU A 101 16.27 2.87 21.97
CA GLU A 101 16.63 3.13 23.35
C GLU A 101 18.12 3.46 23.32
N PRO A 102 18.52 4.69 23.68
CA PRO A 102 19.92 4.92 23.98
C PRO A 102 20.25 3.96 25.12
N ARG A 103 21.12 2.97 24.84
CA ARG A 103 21.84 2.27 25.90
C ARG A 103 22.59 3.34 26.66
N ASP A 104 22.06 3.75 27.80
CA ASP A 104 22.74 4.58 28.77
C ASP A 104 24.08 3.89 29.08
N PRO A 105 25.23 4.46 28.65
CA PRO A 105 26.51 3.92 29.00
C PRO A 105 26.82 4.42 30.41
N GLY A 106 26.54 3.55 31.38
CA GLY A 106 26.85 3.64 32.80
C GLY A 106 27.53 4.89 33.33
N HIS A 107 26.86 5.57 34.25
CA HIS A 107 27.54 6.22 35.36
C HIS A 107 27.71 5.23 36.52
N GLY A 108 28.88 4.59 36.53
CA GLY A 108 29.46 4.08 37.77
C GLY A 108 30.00 5.21 38.64
N GLN A 109 30.16 4.88 39.92
CA GLN A 109 30.86 5.63 41.00
C GLN A 109 30.07 6.82 41.57
N ARG A 110 29.84 6.93 42.87
CA ARG A 110 30.68 6.62 44.04
C ARG A 110 29.84 6.11 45.22
#